data_AF-A0A8S1RIY9-F1
#
_entry.id   AF-A0A8S1RIY9-F1
#
_cell.length_a   1.000
_cell.length_b   1.000
_cell.length_c   1.000
_cell.angle_alpha   90.00
_cell.angle_beta   90.00
_cell.angle_gamma   90.00
#
_symmetry.space_group_name_H-M   'P 1'
#
loop_
_entity.id
_entity.type
_entity.pdbx_description
1 polymer ?
#
loop_
_entity_poly.entity_id
_entity_poly.type
_entity_poly.pdbx_seq_one_letter_code
_entity_poly.pdbx_strand_id
1 'polypeptide(L)'
;MGCGAHKQSQGLSPQLRQKALEIFQKIDVNNSGSIDKDETQKFWKTNFAKVNTHALFNAVDFDKSGQITEDEWMAFWEIVKKSGYSDKEIFEELFLIFLYNQLDNLMEGKAWVQFRKVDEFVKRDQMRKKSQVKQIVEDNSKRKSILQQQDQQQNN
;
A
#
# COMPACT_ATOMS: atom_id res chain seq x y z
N MET A 1 46.88 -0.60 -19.59
CA MET A 1 46.39 -1.31 -18.39
C MET A 1 44.92 -0.95 -18.21
N GLY A 2 44.06 -1.97 -18.12
CA GLY A 2 42.75 -1.91 -17.46
C GLY A 2 41.68 -0.99 -18.03
N CYS A 3 40.95 -1.48 -19.05
CA CYS A 3 39.60 -1.01 -19.33
C CYS A 3 38.71 -1.26 -18.10
N GLY A 4 38.18 -0.20 -17.49
CA GLY A 4 37.14 -0.28 -16.46
C GLY A 4 35.96 0.54 -16.92
N ALA A 5 35.18 0.02 -17.87
CA ALA A 5 33.93 0.61 -18.29
C ALA A 5 33.03 0.78 -17.07
N HIS A 6 32.82 2.02 -16.64
CA HIS A 6 31.65 2.39 -15.85
C HIS A 6 30.42 2.06 -16.71
N LYS A 7 29.95 0.81 -16.61
CA LYS A 7 28.58 0.46 -16.95
C LYS A 7 27.73 1.38 -16.09
N GLN A 8 27.22 2.44 -16.70
CA GLN A 8 26.06 3.15 -16.21
C GLN A 8 24.97 2.08 -16.09
N SER A 9 24.86 1.49 -14.89
CA SER A 9 23.82 0.52 -14.59
C SER A 9 22.52 1.21 -14.94
N GLN A 10 21.72 0.60 -15.80
CA GLN A 10 20.32 0.99 -15.96
C GLN A 10 19.58 0.63 -14.67
N GLY A 11 19.92 1.35 -13.59
CA GLY A 11 19.41 1.14 -12.26
C GLY A 11 17.96 1.59 -12.16
N LEU A 12 17.41 1.38 -10.97
CA LEU A 12 16.11 1.95 -10.59
C LEU A 12 16.11 3.46 -10.86
N SER A 13 14.97 3.98 -11.31
CA SER A 13 14.82 5.43 -11.45
C SER A 13 15.06 6.10 -10.08
N PRO A 14 15.58 7.35 -10.05
CA PRO A 14 15.82 8.05 -8.78
C PRO A 14 14.58 8.13 -7.89
N GLN A 15 13.40 8.23 -8.50
CA GLN A 15 12.11 8.26 -7.81
C GLN A 15 11.76 6.91 -7.17
N LEU A 16 11.99 5.81 -7.88
CA LEU A 16 11.79 4.45 -7.35
C LEU A 16 12.74 4.16 -6.19
N ARG A 17 14.01 4.55 -6.35
CA ARG A 17 15.03 4.42 -5.30
C ARG A 17 14.64 5.18 -4.04
N GLN A 18 14.22 6.44 -4.19
CA GLN A 18 13.75 7.23 -3.05
C GLN A 18 12.56 6.56 -2.35
N LYS A 19 11.60 6.02 -3.12
CA LYS A 19 10.43 5.33 -2.56
C LYS A 19 10.78 4.03 -1.85
N ALA A 20 11.67 3.23 -2.43
CA ALA A 20 12.17 2.01 -1.80
C ALA A 20 12.86 2.32 -0.47
N LEU A 21 13.67 3.38 -0.41
CA LEU A 21 14.32 3.84 0.82
C LEU A 21 13.32 4.35 1.87
N GLU A 22 12.30 5.11 1.46
CA GLU A 22 11.24 5.55 2.37
C GLU A 22 10.50 4.37 3.00
N ILE A 23 10.26 3.29 2.24
CA ILE A 23 9.66 2.06 2.77
C ILE A 23 10.62 1.35 3.72
N PHE A 24 11.89 1.24 3.33
CA PHE A 24 12.91 0.63 4.18
C PHE A 24 12.98 1.30 5.56
N GLN A 25 13.10 2.63 5.59
CA GLN A 25 13.12 3.42 6.83
C GLN A 25 11.83 3.32 7.65
N LYS A 26 10.68 3.04 7.01
CA LYS A 26 9.43 2.80 7.74
C LYS A 26 9.38 1.43 8.40
N ILE A 27 10.03 0.44 7.82
CA ILE A 27 10.10 -0.92 8.38
C ILE A 27 11.17 -0.95 9.48
N ASP A 28 12.33 -0.32 9.24
CA ASP A 28 13.44 -0.13 10.16
C ASP A 28 13.09 0.93 11.23
N VAL A 29 12.22 0.53 12.17
CA VAL A 29 11.75 1.42 13.24
C VAL A 29 12.90 1.80 14.18
N ASN A 30 13.88 0.90 14.37
CA ASN A 30 15.02 1.16 15.25
C ASN A 30 16.15 1.97 14.57
N ASN A 31 16.04 2.27 13.27
CA ASN A 31 17.06 2.93 12.43
C ASN A 31 18.42 2.25 12.55
N SER A 32 18.44 0.92 12.61
CA SER A 32 19.67 0.14 12.69
C SER A 32 20.40 0.05 11.34
N GLY A 33 19.73 0.39 10.24
CA GLY A 33 20.26 0.22 8.88
C GLY A 33 20.04 -1.19 8.33
N SER A 34 19.27 -2.02 9.05
CA SER A 34 18.94 -3.39 8.69
C SER A 34 17.54 -3.73 9.18
N ILE A 35 16.75 -4.41 8.34
CA ILE A 35 15.41 -4.84 8.70
C ILE A 35 15.47 -6.24 9.31
N ASP A 36 15.02 -6.34 10.56
CA ASP A 36 14.88 -7.61 11.27
C ASP A 36 13.52 -8.30 11.05
N LYS A 37 13.48 -9.61 11.35
CA LYS A 37 12.23 -10.40 11.33
C LYS A 37 11.19 -9.87 12.32
N ASP A 38 11.62 -9.32 13.44
CA ASP A 38 10.71 -8.76 14.45
C ASP A 38 10.14 -7.42 14.00
N GLU A 39 10.92 -6.63 13.26
CA GLU A 39 10.48 -5.34 12.72
C GLU A 39 9.48 -5.51 11.60
N THR A 40 9.74 -6.43 10.68
CA THR A 40 8.78 -6.83 9.62
C THR A 40 7.50 -7.43 10.19
N GLN A 41 7.58 -8.22 11.26
CA GLN A 41 6.38 -8.71 11.95
C GLN A 41 5.57 -7.58 12.58
N LYS A 42 6.25 -6.62 13.23
CA LYS A 42 5.63 -5.41 13.79
C LYS A 42 5.07 -4.47 12.72
N PHE A 43 5.66 -4.50 11.52
CA PHE A 43 5.20 -3.71 10.38
C PHE A 43 3.90 -4.28 9.80
N TRP A 44 3.78 -5.62 9.70
CA TRP A 44 2.59 -6.24 9.14
C TRP A 44 1.40 -6.40 10.09
N LYS A 45 1.59 -6.34 11.42
CA LYS A 45 0.57 -6.35 12.51
C LYS A 45 -0.63 -7.31 12.37
N THR A 46 -0.59 -8.26 11.45
CA THR A 46 -1.71 -9.13 11.05
C THR A 46 -1.36 -10.59 11.29
N ASN A 47 -2.35 -11.47 11.30
CA ASN A 47 -2.16 -12.92 11.45
C ASN A 47 -1.23 -13.53 10.36
N PHE A 48 -1.03 -12.82 9.25
CA PHE A 48 -0.15 -13.23 8.15
C PHE A 48 1.25 -12.63 8.23
N ALA A 49 1.57 -11.85 9.27
CA ALA A 49 2.86 -11.19 9.42
C ALA A 49 4.04 -12.18 9.32
N LYS A 50 3.94 -13.36 9.93
CA LYS A 50 4.98 -14.40 9.86
C LYS A 50 5.18 -14.95 8.44
N VAL A 51 4.08 -15.20 7.72
CA VAL A 51 4.13 -15.73 6.35
C VAL A 51 4.72 -14.71 5.40
N ASN A 52 4.26 -13.45 5.49
CA ASN A 52 4.76 -12.35 4.67
C ASN A 52 6.22 -12.02 4.99
N THR A 53 6.61 -12.04 6.27
CA THR A 53 8.00 -11.87 6.69
C THR A 53 8.86 -12.97 6.07
N HIS A 54 8.46 -14.24 6.20
CA HIS A 54 9.24 -15.33 5.65
C HIS A 54 9.35 -15.27 4.11
N ALA A 55 8.28 -14.87 3.42
CA ALA A 55 8.31 -14.67 1.97
C ALA A 55 9.25 -13.52 1.56
N LEU A 56 9.21 -12.40 2.29
CA LEU A 56 10.07 -11.25 2.05
C LEU A 56 11.55 -11.60 2.23
N PHE A 57 11.90 -12.20 3.37
CA PHE A 57 13.27 -12.64 3.64
C PHE A 57 13.75 -13.63 2.57
N ASN A 58 12.94 -14.63 2.22
CA ASN A 58 13.34 -15.59 1.20
C ASN A 58 13.55 -14.98 -0.20
N ALA A 59 12.97 -13.80 -0.48
CA ALA A 59 13.11 -13.11 -1.75
C ALA A 59 14.24 -12.06 -1.76
N VAL A 60 14.57 -11.47 -0.61
CA VAL A 60 15.47 -10.30 -0.49
C VAL A 60 16.76 -10.61 0.27
N ASP A 61 16.74 -11.52 1.24
CA ASP A 61 17.92 -11.93 2.04
C ASP A 61 18.81 -12.86 1.19
N PHE A 62 19.75 -12.25 0.46
CA PHE A 62 20.60 -12.96 -0.50
C PHE A 62 21.72 -13.72 0.21
N ASP A 63 22.24 -13.16 1.31
CA ASP A 63 23.32 -13.75 2.08
C ASP A 63 22.85 -14.71 3.18
N LYS A 64 21.52 -14.79 3.41
CA LYS A 64 20.88 -15.59 4.47
C LYS A 64 21.37 -15.21 5.86
N SER A 65 21.77 -13.95 6.05
CA SER A 65 22.16 -13.39 7.35
C SER A 65 20.98 -13.35 8.32
N GLY A 66 19.75 -13.41 7.81
CA GLY A 66 18.54 -13.28 8.61
C GLY A 66 18.15 -11.84 8.90
N GLN A 67 18.82 -10.87 8.24
CA GLN A 67 18.55 -9.43 8.24
C GLN A 67 18.51 -8.95 6.79
N ILE A 68 17.71 -7.94 6.48
CA ILE A 68 17.70 -7.32 5.14
C ILE A 68 18.40 -5.97 5.23
N THR A 69 19.54 -5.85 4.58
CA THR A 69 20.29 -4.59 4.51
C THR A 69 19.72 -3.64 3.45
N GLU A 70 20.03 -2.34 3.55
CA GLU A 70 19.65 -1.35 2.52
C GLU A 70 20.15 -1.76 1.12
N ASP A 71 21.38 -2.28 1.04
CA ASP A 71 22.00 -2.72 -0.21
C ASP A 71 21.25 -3.90 -0.84
N GLU A 72 20.84 -4.89 -0.04
CA GLU A 72 20.05 -6.04 -0.51
C GLU A 72 18.64 -5.63 -0.94
N TRP A 73 18.02 -4.73 -0.18
CA TRP A 73 16.72 -4.16 -0.53
C TRP A 73 16.77 -3.47 -1.89
N MET A 74 17.79 -2.64 -2.11
CA MET A 74 17.98 -1.94 -3.39
C MET A 74 18.32 -2.91 -4.53
N ALA A 75 19.16 -3.92 -4.27
CA ALA A 75 19.51 -4.94 -5.25
C ALA A 75 18.29 -5.76 -5.69
N PHE A 76 17.39 -6.10 -4.77
CA PHE A 76 16.14 -6.80 -5.09
C PHE A 76 15.31 -6.02 -6.11
N TRP A 77 15.07 -4.72 -5.89
CA TRP A 77 14.29 -3.90 -6.82
C TRP A 77 14.98 -3.73 -8.18
N GLU A 78 16.32 -3.71 -8.22
CA GLU A 78 17.06 -3.72 -9.48
C GLU A 78 16.91 -5.05 -10.23
N ILE A 79 16.87 -6.17 -9.51
CA ILE A 79 16.63 -7.50 -10.08
C ILE A 79 15.21 -7.59 -10.61
N VAL A 80 14.21 -7.08 -9.89
CA VAL A 80 12.82 -6.98 -10.36
C VAL A 80 12.73 -6.15 -11.65
N LYS A 81 13.45 -5.02 -11.73
CA LYS A 81 13.53 -4.26 -12.97
C LYS A 81 14.19 -5.06 -14.10
N LYS A 82 15.27 -5.78 -13.82
CA LYS A 82 15.99 -6.60 -14.80
C LYS A 82 15.21 -7.84 -15.24
N SER A 83 14.30 -8.37 -14.42
CA SER A 83 13.48 -9.54 -14.77
C SER A 83 12.35 -9.21 -15.74
N GLY A 84 12.12 -7.92 -16.04
CA GLY A 84 11.21 -7.47 -17.08
C GLY A 84 10.06 -6.59 -16.59
N TYR A 85 9.99 -6.29 -15.29
CA TYR A 85 9.00 -5.37 -14.76
C TYR A 85 9.31 -3.93 -15.18
N SER A 86 8.28 -3.21 -15.60
CA SER A 86 8.39 -1.81 -15.96
C SER A 86 8.54 -0.92 -14.72
N ASP A 87 9.18 0.23 -14.87
CA ASP A 87 9.30 1.22 -13.80
C ASP A 87 7.92 1.63 -13.22
N LYS A 88 6.85 1.55 -14.02
CA LYS A 88 5.47 1.84 -13.57
C LYS A 88 4.91 0.74 -12.68
N GLU A 89 5.07 -0.53 -13.05
CA GLU A 89 4.59 -1.66 -12.23
C GLU A 89 5.33 -1.69 -10.90
N ILE A 90 6.65 -1.48 -10.91
CA ILE A 90 7.43 -1.38 -9.68
C ILE A 90 6.98 -0.17 -8.84
N PHE A 91 6.71 0.96 -9.49
CA PHE A 91 6.21 2.14 -8.78
C PHE A 91 4.84 1.89 -8.18
N GLU A 92 3.92 1.21 -8.89
CA GLU A 92 2.60 0.85 -8.40
C GLU A 92 2.71 -0.13 -7.22
N GLU A 93 3.57 -1.15 -7.29
CA GLU A 93 3.79 -2.08 -6.18
C GLU A 93 4.41 -1.40 -4.95
N LEU A 94 5.46 -0.59 -5.14
CA LEU A 94 6.04 0.23 -4.06
C LEU A 94 5.02 1.22 -3.49
N PHE A 95 4.20 1.83 -4.36
CA PHE A 95 3.14 2.74 -3.96
C PHE A 95 2.03 2.01 -3.22
N LEU A 96 1.65 0.80 -3.61
CA LEU A 96 0.70 -0.04 -2.88
C LEU A 96 1.29 -0.42 -1.52
N ILE A 97 2.54 -0.87 -1.43
CA ILE A 97 3.18 -1.17 -0.13
C ILE A 97 3.22 0.08 0.77
N PHE A 98 3.64 1.22 0.24
CA PHE A 98 3.75 2.48 0.98
C PHE A 98 2.39 3.05 1.38
N LEU A 99 1.41 2.99 0.48
CA LEU A 99 0.06 3.48 0.69
C LEU A 99 -0.66 2.56 1.68
N TYR A 100 -0.54 1.24 1.58
CA TYR A 100 -1.19 0.31 2.51
C TYR A 100 -0.69 0.52 3.94
N ASN A 101 0.58 0.91 4.13
CA ASN A 101 1.14 1.23 5.45
C ASN A 101 0.76 2.63 5.97
N GLN A 102 0.75 3.66 5.12
CA GLN A 102 0.25 4.98 5.54
C GLN A 102 -1.25 4.95 5.83
N LEU A 103 -1.95 4.05 5.14
CA LEU A 103 -3.33 3.79 5.37
C LEU A 103 -3.59 3.02 6.68
N ASP A 104 -2.60 2.61 7.48
CA ASP A 104 -2.82 2.16 8.86
C ASP A 104 -3.06 3.34 9.81
N ASN A 105 -2.55 4.54 9.49
CA ASN A 105 -2.90 5.78 10.20
C ASN A 105 -4.11 6.49 9.60
N LEU A 106 -4.55 6.08 8.42
CA LEU A 106 -5.87 6.40 7.93
C LEU A 106 -6.88 5.31 8.34
N MET A 107 -6.47 4.07 8.67
CA MET A 107 -7.26 2.97 9.29
C MET A 107 -7.11 2.99 10.83
N GLU A 108 -7.73 3.90 11.55
CA GLU A 108 -9.01 3.47 12.13
C GLU A 108 -10.23 3.69 11.20
N GLY A 109 -10.04 4.26 10.00
CA GLY A 109 -10.90 4.06 8.82
C GLY A 109 -10.49 4.93 7.62
N LYS A 110 -9.79 4.35 6.62
CA LYS A 110 -9.16 5.09 5.50
C LYS A 110 -10.12 6.11 4.87
N ALA A 111 -9.77 7.40 4.85
CA ALA A 111 -10.43 8.44 4.07
C ALA A 111 -10.27 8.18 2.55
N TRP A 112 -11.26 7.44 2.06
CA TRP A 112 -11.99 7.48 0.80
C TRP A 112 -11.31 7.90 -0.51
N VAL A 113 -11.44 7.05 -1.53
CA VAL A 113 -11.13 7.35 -2.93
C VAL A 113 -12.09 8.44 -3.43
N GLN A 114 -11.57 9.64 -3.69
CA GLN A 114 -12.34 10.69 -4.36
C GLN A 114 -12.62 10.30 -5.81
N PHE A 115 -13.82 9.80 -6.06
CA PHE A 115 -14.31 9.62 -7.42
C PHE A 115 -14.70 10.99 -7.96
N ARG A 116 -13.85 11.61 -8.78
CA ARG A 116 -14.10 12.96 -9.36
C ARG A 116 -15.50 13.14 -9.95
N LYS A 117 -16.06 12.08 -10.55
CA LYS A 117 -17.42 12.09 -11.12
C LYS A 117 -18.51 12.19 -10.04
N VAL A 118 -18.29 11.62 -8.85
CA VAL A 118 -19.18 11.73 -7.68
C VAL A 118 -19.12 13.15 -7.12
N ASP A 119 -17.94 13.74 -7.01
CA ASP A 119 -17.80 15.13 -6.55
C ASP A 119 -18.49 16.11 -7.50
N GLU A 120 -18.34 15.92 -8.81
CA GLU A 120 -19.06 16.71 -9.80
C GLU A 120 -20.58 16.54 -9.73
N PHE A 121 -21.05 15.34 -9.43
CA PHE A 121 -22.47 15.06 -9.26
C PHE A 121 -23.01 15.78 -8.02
N VAL A 122 -22.31 15.69 -6.88
CA VAL A 122 -22.69 16.37 -5.63
C VAL A 122 -22.66 17.89 -5.79
N LYS A 123 -21.64 18.45 -6.46
CA LYS A 123 -21.56 19.89 -6.74
C LYS A 123 -22.71 20.36 -7.65
N ARG A 124 -23.06 19.57 -8.67
CA ARG A 124 -24.22 19.86 -9.53
C ARG A 124 -25.54 19.73 -8.77
N ASP A 125 -25.63 18.82 -7.81
CA ASP A 125 -26.83 18.63 -6.99
C ASP A 125 -27.05 19.77 -5.98
N GLN A 126 -25.98 20.33 -5.43
CA GLN A 126 -26.04 21.51 -4.54
C GLN A 126 -26.65 22.74 -5.21
N MET A 127 -26.47 22.87 -6.53
CA MET A 127 -27.07 23.95 -7.32
C MET A 127 -28.52 23.67 -7.75
N ARG A 128 -29.07 22.48 -7.46
CA ARG A 128 -30.46 22.13 -7.76
C ARG A 128 -31.36 22.57 -6.61
N LYS A 129 -32.56 23.08 -6.95
CA LYS A 129 -33.59 23.44 -5.94
C LYS A 129 -34.06 22.24 -5.09
N LYS A 130 -33.95 21.01 -5.60
CA LYS A 130 -34.22 19.78 -4.86
C LYS A 130 -32.99 18.87 -4.93
N SER A 131 -32.39 18.60 -3.77
CA SER A 131 -31.19 17.77 -3.67
C SER A 131 -31.57 16.29 -3.83
N GLN A 132 -31.03 15.67 -4.86
CA GLN A 132 -31.11 14.22 -5.09
C GLN A 132 -30.25 13.48 -4.07
N VAL A 133 -29.13 14.04 -3.62
CA VAL A 133 -28.28 13.40 -2.60
C VAL A 133 -29.05 13.22 -1.30
N LYS A 134 -29.82 14.22 -0.86
CA LYS A 134 -30.66 14.10 0.35
C LYS A 134 -31.72 13.01 0.21
N GLN A 135 -32.39 12.96 -0.94
CA GLN A 135 -33.36 11.89 -1.23
C GLN A 135 -32.71 10.51 -1.22
N ILE A 136 -31.54 10.35 -1.85
CA ILE A 136 -30.80 9.09 -1.88
C ILE A 136 -30.40 8.64 -0.46
N VAL A 137 -29.98 9.56 0.41
CA VAL A 137 -29.63 9.24 1.80
C VAL A 137 -30.87 8.82 2.61
N GLU A 138 -31.99 9.54 2.46
CA GLU A 138 -33.25 9.19 3.12
C GLU A 138 -33.78 7.83 2.65
N ASP A 139 -33.76 7.56 1.35
CA ASP A 139 -34.22 6.30 0.78
C ASP A 139 -33.36 5.13 1.24
N ASN A 140 -32.03 5.30 1.33
CA ASN A 140 -31.15 4.27 1.89
C ASN A 140 -31.40 4.03 3.37
N SER A 141 -31.70 5.09 4.14
CA SER A 141 -32.03 4.96 5.56
C SER A 141 -33.34 4.20 5.76
N LYS A 142 -34.36 4.49 4.95
CA LYS A 142 -35.65 3.76 4.95
C LYS A 142 -35.46 2.29 4.60
N ARG A 143 -34.67 1.99 3.56
CA ARG A 143 -34.34 0.61 3.17
C ARG A 143 -33.67 -0.16 4.31
N LYS A 144 -32.73 0.47 5.02
CA LYS A 144 -32.09 -0.13 6.19
C LYS A 144 -33.09 -0.48 7.29
N SER A 145 -34.03 0.42 7.60
CA SER A 145 -35.07 0.15 8.61
C SER A 145 -36.05 -0.94 8.19
N ILE A 146 -36.40 -1.05 6.91
CA ILE A 146 -37.28 -2.12 6.41
C ILE A 146 -36.62 -3.49 6.57
N LEU A 147 -35.31 -3.60 6.25
CA LEU A 147 -34.57 -4.85 6.42
C LEU A 147 -34.53 -5.29 7.89
N GLN A 148 -34.27 -4.36 8.81
CA GLN A 148 -34.29 -4.68 10.25
C GLN A 148 -35.67 -5.12 10.76
N GLN A 149 -36.75 -4.57 10.21
CA GLN A 149 -38.12 -4.97 10.59
C GLN A 149 -38.50 -6.33 10.02
N GLN A 150 -38.04 -6.68 8.82
CA GLN A 150 -38.26 -8.01 8.23
C GLN A 150 -37.53 -9.12 9.00
N ASP A 151 -36.30 -8.85 9.46
CA ASP A 151 -35.54 -9.79 10.29
C ASP A 151 -36.20 -10.04 11.66
N GLN A 152 -36.88 -9.04 12.22
CA GLN A 152 -37.61 -9.17 13.48
C GLN A 152 -38.94 -9.93 13.34
N GLN A 153 -39.58 -9.88 12.17
CA GLN A 153 -40.83 -10.61 11.89
C GLN A 153 -40.61 -12.09 11.53
N GLN A 154 -39.40 -12.50 11.17
CA GLN A 154 -39.08 -13.91 10.94
C GLN A 154 -38.66 -14.67 12.20
N ASN A 155 -38.37 -13.96 13.30
CA ASN A 155 -37.92 -14.52 14.58
C ASN A 155 -38.99 -14.49 15.68
N ASN A 156 -40.26 -14.30 15.31
CA ASN A 156 -41.42 -14.28 16.22
C ASN A 156 -42.63 -14.92 15.55
#